data_AF-A0A3M1VJN3-F1
#
_entry.id   AF-A0A3M1VJN3-F1
#
_cell.length_a   1.000
_cell.length_b   1.000
_cell.length_c   1.000
_cell.angle_alpha   90.00
_cell.angle_beta   90.00
_cell.angle_gamma   90.00
#
_symmetry.space_group_name_H-M   'P 1'
#
loop_
_entity.id
_entity.type
_entity.pdbx_description
1 polymer ?
#
loop_
_entity_poly.entity_id
_entity_poly.type
_entity_poly.pdbx_seq_one_letter_code
_entity_poly.pdbx_strand_id
1 'polypeptide(L)'
;MRDTIIALLVFFTAVVCTPLYAAPPQSDVLSGSISLEREAKKRDPYLVAQDNAIRFLNRLEKFIAEPANPINPQTLVLDDQTLQYLGAVYLFCSVRKGACPSILDALLESDIIYSAAKNDVSCPNLKRFWKLWVKNDMEKRHKYMVKTGFLKQTADFNANKRPTYIRCEATIEQTIGKEKRGVPFFKKRYKDPSPIAISINIAGKLVRLLKKKNINVYRAIGMKR
;
A
#
# COMPACT_ATOMS: atom_id res chain seq x y z
N MET A 1 -35.63 7.52 -51.62
CA MET A 1 -36.00 8.79 -50.94
C MET A 1 -34.76 9.21 -50.17
N ARG A 2 -33.93 10.12 -50.69
CA ARG A 2 -34.09 11.59 -50.61
C ARG A 2 -34.42 11.96 -49.15
N ASP A 3 -33.52 12.54 -48.35
CA ASP A 3 -32.99 13.87 -48.57
C ASP A 3 -31.58 14.15 -48.00
N THR A 4 -30.88 14.93 -48.79
CA THR A 4 -29.64 15.68 -48.61
C THR A 4 -29.87 16.83 -47.61
N ILE A 5 -28.96 17.05 -46.64
CA ILE A 5 -28.85 18.36 -45.96
C ILE A 5 -27.45 18.92 -46.20
N ILE A 6 -27.47 20.08 -46.86
CA ILE A 6 -26.37 20.89 -47.35
C ILE A 6 -26.16 22.07 -46.38
N ALA A 7 -24.88 22.36 -46.12
CA ALA A 7 -24.26 23.65 -45.78
C ALA A 7 -24.78 24.47 -44.57
N LEU A 8 -23.83 24.91 -43.72
CA LEU A 8 -23.26 26.25 -43.89
C LEU A 8 -21.97 26.39 -43.07
N LEU A 9 -20.86 26.56 -43.79
CA LEU A 9 -19.58 27.05 -43.29
C LEU A 9 -19.69 28.57 -43.16
N VAL A 10 -19.52 29.11 -41.95
CA VAL A 10 -19.26 30.53 -41.74
C VAL A 10 -17.81 30.67 -41.32
N PHE A 11 -16.99 31.06 -42.30
CA PHE A 11 -15.62 31.50 -42.11
C PHE A 11 -15.63 32.89 -41.49
N PHE A 12 -15.26 32.99 -40.20
CA PHE A 12 -14.92 34.27 -39.58
C PHE A 12 -13.44 34.57 -39.86
N THR A 13 -13.18 35.34 -40.92
CA THR A 13 -11.86 35.92 -41.19
C THR A 13 -11.64 37.10 -40.26
N ALA A 14 -11.03 36.86 -39.10
CA ALA A 14 -10.48 37.92 -38.27
C ALA A 14 -9.14 38.38 -38.88
N VAL A 15 -9.17 39.50 -39.59
CA VAL A 15 -7.99 40.31 -39.91
C VAL A 15 -7.50 40.89 -38.59
N VAL A 16 -6.55 40.22 -37.94
CA VAL A 16 -5.83 40.77 -36.79
C VAL A 16 -4.53 41.37 -37.30
N CYS A 17 -4.54 42.71 -37.28
CA CYS A 17 -3.40 43.59 -37.46
C CYS A 17 -2.19 43.07 -36.66
N THR A 18 -1.12 42.67 -37.35
CA THR A 18 0.17 42.39 -36.73
C THR A 18 0.88 43.72 -36.46
N PRO A 19 1.07 44.15 -35.19
CA PRO A 19 1.88 45.31 -34.92
C PRO A 19 3.33 45.04 -35.32
N LEU A 20 3.89 46.01 -36.04
CA LEU A 20 5.29 46.09 -36.42
C LEU A 20 6.18 45.84 -35.20
N TYR A 21 7.08 44.87 -35.32
CA TYR A 21 8.15 44.60 -34.36
C TYR A 21 8.99 45.87 -34.15
N ALA A 22 8.87 46.49 -32.97
CA ALA A 22 9.97 47.25 -32.40
C ALA A 22 10.79 46.27 -31.57
N ALA A 23 12.00 45.94 -32.03
CA ALA A 23 12.95 45.16 -31.26
C ALA A 23 13.24 45.92 -29.94
N PRO A 24 13.11 45.27 -28.77
CA PRO A 24 13.54 45.90 -27.53
C PRO A 24 15.06 46.15 -27.61
N PRO A 25 15.55 47.28 -27.07
CA PRO A 25 16.98 47.51 -26.98
C PRO A 25 17.61 46.32 -26.25
N GLN A 26 18.67 45.75 -26.83
CA GLN A 26 19.54 44.79 -26.16
C GLN A 26 20.14 45.49 -24.94
N SER A 27 19.48 45.37 -23.79
CA SER A 27 20.05 45.70 -22.51
C SER A 27 21.19 44.72 -22.26
N ASP A 28 22.37 45.26 -22.09
CA ASP A 28 23.58 44.55 -21.71
C ASP A 28 23.30 43.51 -20.64
N VAL A 29 23.87 42.33 -20.88
CA VAL A 29 23.86 41.16 -20.01
C VAL A 29 24.46 41.56 -18.66
N LEU A 30 23.61 41.92 -17.69
CA LEU A 30 23.98 41.83 -16.29
C LEU A 30 23.75 40.40 -15.81
N SER A 31 24.87 39.70 -15.65
CA SER A 31 25.00 38.36 -15.08
C SER A 31 24.16 38.22 -13.80
N GLY A 32 23.20 37.28 -13.80
CA GLY A 32 22.46 36.93 -12.58
C GLY A 32 21.02 36.43 -12.73
N SER A 33 20.55 35.92 -13.88
CA SER A 33 19.25 35.24 -13.91
C SER A 33 19.41 33.76 -13.54
N ILE A 34 19.12 33.41 -12.29
CA ILE A 34 18.94 32.01 -11.90
C ILE A 34 17.61 31.54 -12.51
N SER A 35 17.69 30.75 -13.57
CA SER A 35 16.55 29.96 -14.05
C SER A 35 16.26 28.88 -13.00
N LEU A 36 15.40 29.20 -12.02
CA LEU A 36 14.81 28.20 -11.14
C LEU A 36 13.81 27.39 -11.98
N GLU A 37 14.31 26.35 -12.65
CA GLU A 37 13.46 25.24 -13.05
C GLU A 37 12.68 24.80 -11.81
N ARG A 38 11.37 24.98 -11.88
CA ARG A 38 10.45 24.66 -10.80
C ARG A 38 10.42 23.14 -10.70
N GLU A 39 11.41 22.54 -10.03
CA GLU A 39 11.42 21.12 -9.73
C GLU A 39 10.06 20.78 -9.14
N ALA A 40 9.28 19.95 -9.85
CA ALA A 40 7.99 19.50 -9.37
C ALA A 40 8.22 18.91 -7.96
N LYS A 41 7.64 19.54 -6.93
CA LYS A 41 7.85 19.16 -5.52
C LYS A 41 7.72 17.63 -5.40
N LYS A 42 8.85 16.94 -5.21
CA LYS A 42 8.86 15.49 -4.99
C LYS A 42 7.94 15.21 -3.80
N ARG A 43 6.93 14.38 -4.03
CA ARG A 43 5.93 14.04 -3.03
C ARG A 43 6.63 13.35 -1.85
N ASP A 44 6.22 13.68 -0.61
CA ASP A 44 6.79 13.08 0.60
C ASP A 44 6.75 11.54 0.48
N PRO A 45 7.90 10.83 0.54
CA PRO A 45 7.95 9.36 0.44
C PRO A 45 7.04 8.65 1.43
N TYR A 46 6.83 9.24 2.61
CA TYR A 46 5.87 8.72 3.60
C TYR A 46 4.44 8.66 3.05
N LEU A 47 4.00 9.73 2.38
CA LEU A 47 2.65 9.80 1.82
C LEU A 47 2.48 8.83 0.64
N VAL A 48 3.55 8.63 -0.14
CA VAL A 48 3.57 7.63 -1.22
C VAL A 48 3.41 6.22 -0.65
N ALA A 49 4.20 5.86 0.36
CA ALA A 49 4.10 4.55 1.02
C ALA A 49 2.73 4.33 1.69
N GLN A 50 2.18 5.37 2.33
CA GLN A 50 0.84 5.33 2.91
C GLN A 50 -0.24 5.09 1.85
N ASP A 51 -0.18 5.78 0.71
CA ASP A 51 -1.13 5.60 -0.39
C ASP A 51 -1.03 4.21 -1.02
N ASN A 52 0.19 3.70 -1.18
CA ASN A 52 0.43 2.35 -1.69
C ASN A 52 -0.11 1.29 -0.74
N ALA A 53 0.06 1.45 0.58
CA ALA A 53 -0.53 0.57 1.59
C ALA A 53 -2.06 0.56 1.52
N ILE A 54 -2.70 1.72 1.37
CA ILE A 54 -4.17 1.81 1.20
C ILE A 54 -4.60 1.11 -0.09
N ARG A 55 -3.90 1.36 -1.21
CA ARG A 55 -4.21 0.73 -2.49
C ARG A 55 -4.09 -0.79 -2.42
N PHE A 56 -3.04 -1.30 -1.76
CA PHE A 56 -2.85 -2.72 -1.52
C PHE A 56 -4.01 -3.33 -0.73
N LEU A 57 -4.38 -2.74 0.42
CA LEU A 57 -5.47 -3.25 1.24
C LEU A 57 -6.81 -3.19 0.51
N ASN A 58 -7.09 -2.13 -0.25
CA ASN A 58 -8.30 -2.04 -1.07
C ASN A 58 -8.35 -3.12 -2.17
N ARG A 59 -7.21 -3.45 -2.80
CA ARG A 59 -7.14 -4.53 -3.80
C ARG A 59 -7.43 -5.88 -3.15
N LEU A 60 -6.87 -6.11 -1.97
CA LEU A 60 -7.08 -7.33 -1.20
C LEU A 60 -8.54 -7.47 -0.75
N GLU A 61 -9.13 -6.40 -0.21
CA GLU A 61 -10.57 -6.32 0.14
C GLU A 61 -11.44 -6.70 -1.08
N LYS A 62 -11.17 -6.11 -2.26
CA LYS A 62 -11.92 -6.40 -3.49
C LYS A 62 -11.77 -7.84 -3.96
N PHE A 63 -10.56 -8.39 -3.95
CA PHE A 63 -10.33 -9.77 -4.37
C PHE A 63 -11.07 -10.78 -3.49
N ILE A 64 -11.10 -10.54 -2.18
CA ILE A 64 -11.80 -11.41 -1.23
C ILE A 64 -13.31 -11.36 -1.43
N ALA A 65 -13.86 -10.19 -1.73
CA ALA A 65 -15.28 -10.05 -2.05
C ALA A 65 -15.66 -10.71 -3.39
N GLU A 66 -14.74 -10.70 -4.36
CA GLU A 66 -14.98 -11.20 -5.71
C GLU A 66 -13.88 -12.19 -6.15
N PRO A 67 -13.76 -13.37 -5.51
CA PRO A 67 -12.64 -14.29 -5.74
C PRO A 67 -12.65 -14.99 -7.10
N ALA A 68 -13.72 -14.79 -7.88
CA ALA A 68 -13.80 -15.23 -9.27
C ALA A 68 -12.92 -14.39 -10.22
N ASN A 69 -12.58 -13.16 -9.82
CA ASN A 69 -11.79 -12.26 -10.64
C ASN A 69 -10.30 -12.61 -10.52
N PRO A 70 -9.61 -12.90 -11.64
CA PRO A 70 -8.19 -13.21 -11.60
C PRO A 70 -7.42 -12.00 -11.09
N ILE A 71 -6.52 -12.24 -10.13
CA ILE A 71 -5.59 -11.23 -9.65
C ILE A 71 -4.20 -11.50 -10.20
N ASN A 72 -3.54 -10.45 -10.70
CA ASN A 72 -2.13 -10.54 -11.06
C ASN A 72 -1.29 -10.65 -9.77
N PRO A 73 -0.59 -11.76 -9.51
CA PRO A 73 0.14 -11.99 -8.27
C PRO A 73 1.22 -10.94 -8.01
N GLN A 74 1.85 -10.42 -9.07
CA GLN A 74 2.87 -9.37 -8.96
C GLN A 74 2.34 -8.10 -8.30
N THR A 75 1.04 -7.81 -8.44
CA THR A 75 0.42 -6.61 -7.84
C THR A 75 0.19 -6.74 -6.33
N LEU A 76 0.36 -7.94 -5.79
CA LEU A 76 0.31 -8.22 -4.35
C LEU A 76 1.68 -8.11 -3.68
N VAL A 77 2.77 -8.13 -4.45
CA VAL A 77 4.12 -7.93 -3.90
C VAL A 77 4.34 -6.45 -3.62
N LEU A 78 4.69 -6.15 -2.38
CA LEU A 78 4.90 -4.78 -1.90
C LEU A 78 6.36 -4.35 -2.07
N ASP A 79 6.59 -3.07 -2.33
CA ASP A 79 7.93 -2.48 -2.25
C ASP A 79 8.36 -2.30 -0.77
N ASP A 80 9.67 -2.12 -0.55
CA ASP A 80 10.25 -2.02 0.80
C ASP A 80 9.71 -0.80 1.57
N GLN A 81 9.42 0.33 0.90
CA GLN A 81 8.91 1.53 1.57
C GLN A 81 7.49 1.29 2.09
N THR A 82 6.65 0.63 1.28
CA THR A 82 5.30 0.25 1.68
C THR A 82 5.32 -0.79 2.82
N LEU A 83 6.21 -1.77 2.78
CA LEU A 83 6.38 -2.74 3.87
C LEU A 83 6.90 -2.08 5.16
N GLN A 84 7.85 -1.16 5.06
CA GLN A 84 8.35 -0.39 6.21
C GLN A 84 7.24 0.47 6.81
N TYR A 85 6.40 1.08 5.99
CA TYR A 85 5.22 1.82 6.44
C TYR A 85 4.24 0.91 7.18
N LEU A 86 3.92 -0.27 6.64
CA LEU A 86 3.05 -1.24 7.32
C LEU A 86 3.68 -1.75 8.63
N GLY A 87 5.00 -1.91 8.68
CA GLY A 87 5.74 -2.23 9.91
C GLY A 87 5.59 -1.15 10.98
N ALA A 88 5.69 0.12 10.58
CA ALA A 88 5.44 1.25 11.47
C ALA A 88 3.98 1.33 11.95
N VAL A 89 3.02 1.06 11.07
CA VAL A 89 1.58 0.98 11.44
C VAL A 89 1.35 -0.15 12.44
N TYR A 90 1.94 -1.32 12.20
CA TYR A 90 1.86 -2.46 13.11
C TYR A 90 2.43 -2.09 14.49
N LEU A 91 3.64 -1.53 14.55
CA LEU A 91 4.24 -1.08 15.82
C LEU A 91 3.36 -0.04 16.52
N PHE A 92 2.90 0.99 15.80
CA PHE A 92 2.03 2.04 16.33
C PHE A 92 0.75 1.49 16.93
N CYS A 93 0.15 0.49 16.27
CA CYS A 93 -1.01 -0.22 16.79
C CYS A 93 -0.64 -1.01 18.04
N SER A 94 0.47 -1.75 17.99
CA SER A 94 0.87 -2.66 19.06
C SER A 94 1.21 -1.97 20.38
N VAL A 95 1.86 -0.81 20.32
CA VAL A 95 2.14 -0.01 21.53
C VAL A 95 0.88 0.61 22.14
N ARG A 96 -0.20 0.78 21.37
CA ARG A 96 -1.44 1.43 21.81
C ARG A 96 -2.54 0.47 22.22
N LYS A 97 -2.60 -0.72 21.62
CA LYS A 97 -3.71 -1.67 21.76
C LYS A 97 -3.26 -3.11 22.06
N GLY A 98 -1.97 -3.34 22.29
CA GLY A 98 -1.38 -4.68 22.35
C GLY A 98 -1.34 -5.34 20.98
N ALA A 99 -1.15 -6.66 20.91
CA ALA A 99 -0.91 -7.35 19.64
C ALA A 99 -1.94 -6.99 18.53
N CYS A 100 -1.45 -6.56 17.37
CA CYS A 100 -2.29 -6.12 16.24
C CYS A 100 -2.13 -7.04 15.01
N PRO A 101 -2.66 -8.27 15.06
CA PRO A 101 -2.44 -9.27 14.01
C PRO A 101 -2.97 -8.84 12.63
N SER A 102 -3.95 -7.94 12.55
CA SER A 102 -4.63 -7.61 11.29
C SER A 102 -3.74 -7.16 10.14
N ILE A 103 -2.65 -6.45 10.42
CA ILE A 103 -1.67 -6.08 9.38
C ILE A 103 -0.92 -7.32 8.90
N LEU A 104 -0.52 -8.21 9.81
CA LEU A 104 0.18 -9.45 9.49
C LEU A 104 -0.72 -10.46 8.80
N ASP A 105 -2.00 -10.53 9.18
CA ASP A 105 -3.02 -11.34 8.52
C ASP A 105 -3.22 -10.90 7.07
N ALA A 106 -3.28 -9.59 6.82
CA ALA A 106 -3.38 -9.06 5.45
C ALA A 106 -2.14 -9.40 4.60
N LEU A 107 -0.94 -9.32 5.18
CA LEU A 107 0.29 -9.71 4.50
C LEU A 107 0.33 -11.22 4.23
N LEU A 108 -0.01 -12.05 5.24
CA LEU A 108 -0.11 -13.49 5.08
C LEU A 108 -1.10 -13.87 3.99
N GLU A 109 -2.26 -13.23 3.97
CA GLU A 109 -3.29 -13.51 2.98
C GLU A 109 -2.82 -13.15 1.57
N SER A 110 -2.12 -12.03 1.42
CA SER A 110 -1.53 -11.66 0.14
C SER A 110 -0.50 -12.69 -0.34
N ASP A 111 0.29 -13.25 0.56
CA ASP A 111 1.29 -14.30 0.26
C ASP A 111 0.62 -15.64 -0.06
N ILE A 112 -0.50 -15.99 0.60
CA ILE A 112 -1.32 -17.16 0.27
C ILE A 112 -1.90 -17.02 -1.14
N ILE A 113 -2.47 -15.86 -1.49
CA ILE A 113 -3.02 -15.62 -2.82
C ILE A 113 -1.92 -15.68 -3.87
N TYR A 114 -0.76 -15.05 -3.59
CA TYR A 114 0.41 -15.11 -4.47
C TYR A 114 0.84 -16.56 -4.73
N SER A 115 1.02 -17.34 -3.67
CA SER A 115 1.44 -18.75 -3.72
C SER A 115 0.43 -19.63 -4.46
N ALA A 116 -0.85 -19.46 -4.17
CA ALA A 116 -1.92 -20.20 -4.83
C ALA A 116 -1.96 -19.90 -6.33
N ALA A 117 -1.82 -18.63 -6.72
CA ALA A 117 -1.84 -18.21 -8.12
C ALA A 117 -0.57 -18.60 -8.91
N LYS A 118 0.59 -18.68 -8.25
CA LYS A 118 1.87 -19.08 -8.88
C LYS A 118 2.15 -20.58 -8.85
N ASN A 119 1.30 -21.36 -8.19
CA ASN A 119 1.55 -22.78 -7.93
C ASN A 119 2.89 -23.05 -7.22
N ASP A 120 3.35 -22.12 -6.38
CA ASP A 120 4.58 -22.19 -5.61
C ASP A 120 4.32 -21.84 -4.14
N VAL A 121 5.12 -22.32 -3.19
CA VAL A 121 4.99 -21.97 -1.76
C VAL A 121 6.01 -20.89 -1.44
N SER A 122 5.55 -19.64 -1.34
CA SER A 122 6.43 -18.50 -1.06
C SER A 122 5.72 -17.39 -0.28
N CYS A 123 6.47 -16.69 0.58
CA CYS A 123 5.98 -15.52 1.30
C CYS A 123 6.83 -14.27 1.01
N PRO A 124 6.70 -13.69 -0.21
CA PRO A 124 7.51 -12.55 -0.62
C PRO A 124 7.33 -11.32 0.26
N ASN A 125 6.13 -11.10 0.83
CA ASN A 125 5.87 -9.95 1.68
C ASN A 125 6.28 -10.20 3.13
N LEU A 126 5.85 -11.30 3.76
CA LEU A 126 6.12 -11.54 5.19
C LEU A 126 7.62 -11.72 5.49
N LYS A 127 8.38 -12.44 4.65
CA LYS A 127 9.83 -12.58 4.85
C LYS A 127 10.53 -11.22 4.82
N ARG A 128 10.17 -10.38 3.84
CA ARG A 128 10.73 -9.02 3.70
C ARG A 128 10.26 -8.10 4.83
N PHE A 129 9.00 -8.20 5.24
CA PHE A 129 8.46 -7.48 6.39
C PHE A 129 9.30 -7.75 7.65
N TRP A 130 9.54 -9.02 8.00
CA TRP A 130 10.32 -9.35 9.19
C TRP A 130 11.79 -8.97 9.08
N LYS A 131 12.38 -9.09 7.88
CA LYS A 131 13.73 -8.57 7.63
C LYS A 131 13.81 -7.06 7.89
N LEU A 132 12.85 -6.29 7.38
CA LEU A 132 12.77 -4.85 7.61
C LEU A 132 12.44 -4.53 9.07
N TRP A 133 11.60 -5.32 9.73
CA TRP A 133 11.27 -5.18 11.15
C TRP A 133 12.52 -5.24 12.03
N VAL A 134 13.36 -6.26 11.82
CA VAL A 134 14.64 -6.40 12.52
C VAL A 134 15.62 -5.29 12.10
N LYS A 135 15.79 -5.03 10.80
CA LYS A 135 16.71 -4.02 10.28
C LYS A 135 16.44 -2.61 10.84
N ASN A 136 15.19 -2.29 11.15
CA ASN A 136 14.78 -0.96 11.65
C ASN A 136 14.62 -0.91 13.19
N ASP A 137 15.16 -1.89 13.92
CA ASP A 137 15.07 -1.99 15.38
C ASP A 137 13.62 -1.94 15.92
N MET A 138 12.65 -2.39 15.13
CA MET A 138 11.24 -2.30 15.52
C MET A 138 10.93 -3.18 16.72
N GLU A 139 11.59 -4.34 16.84
CA GLU A 139 11.45 -5.22 18.00
C GLU A 139 11.95 -4.54 19.28
N LYS A 140 13.11 -3.87 19.19
CA LYS A 140 13.68 -3.11 20.30
C LYS A 140 12.75 -1.97 20.70
N ARG A 141 12.26 -1.19 19.73
CA ARG A 141 11.27 -0.11 19.97
C ARG A 141 10.01 -0.66 20.64
N HIS A 142 9.48 -1.77 20.14
CA HIS A 142 8.28 -2.39 20.72
C HIS A 142 8.47 -2.74 22.19
N LYS A 143 9.61 -3.36 22.54
CA LYS A 143 9.95 -3.74 23.92
C LYS A 143 9.92 -2.55 24.89
N TYR A 144 10.38 -1.37 24.47
CA TYR A 144 10.41 -0.18 25.32
C TYR A 144 9.15 0.67 25.29
N MET A 145 8.34 0.56 24.23
CA MET A 145 7.15 1.38 24.03
C MET A 145 5.84 0.70 24.43
N VAL A 146 5.83 -0.63 24.53
CA VAL A 146 4.63 -1.37 24.94
C VAL A 146 4.24 -0.99 26.37
N LYS A 147 2.97 -0.65 26.58
CA LYS A 147 2.45 -0.32 27.92
C LYS A 147 2.40 -1.58 28.78
N THR A 148 2.64 -1.45 30.08
CA THR A 148 2.59 -2.55 31.05
C THR A 148 1.31 -3.39 30.92
N GLY A 149 0.15 -2.74 30.72
CA GLY A 149 -1.14 -3.41 30.55
C GLY A 149 -1.26 -4.32 29.32
N PHE A 150 -0.33 -4.23 28.35
CA PHE A 150 -0.29 -5.05 27.15
C PHE A 150 0.86 -6.06 27.12
N LEU A 151 1.68 -6.13 28.17
CA LEU A 151 2.84 -7.05 28.22
C LEU A 151 2.43 -8.51 28.08
N LYS A 152 1.40 -8.95 28.84
CA LYS A 152 0.90 -10.33 28.77
C LYS A 152 0.40 -10.67 27.36
N GLN A 153 -0.49 -9.85 26.81
CA GLN A 153 -1.01 -10.05 25.45
C GLN A 153 0.08 -10.08 24.39
N THR A 154 1.13 -9.26 24.56
CA THR A 154 2.28 -9.24 23.66
C THR A 154 3.11 -10.51 23.77
N ALA A 155 3.38 -10.98 24.99
CA ALA A 155 4.08 -12.24 25.23
C ALA A 155 3.30 -13.44 24.65
N ASP A 156 1.98 -13.49 24.89
CA ASP A 156 1.10 -14.54 24.38
C ASP A 156 1.07 -14.55 22.85
N PHE A 157 0.99 -13.38 22.22
CA PHE A 157 1.08 -13.26 20.77
C PHE A 157 2.44 -13.75 20.25
N ASN A 158 3.54 -13.33 20.88
CA ASN A 158 4.88 -13.71 20.46
C ASN A 158 5.14 -15.22 20.57
N ALA A 159 4.59 -15.87 21.60
CA ALA A 159 4.73 -17.30 21.81
C ALA A 159 3.85 -18.12 20.85
N ASN A 160 2.59 -17.72 20.67
CA ASN A 160 1.58 -18.61 20.07
C ASN A 160 1.16 -18.22 18.65
N LYS A 161 1.17 -16.93 18.32
CA LYS A 161 0.65 -16.42 17.04
C LYS A 161 1.76 -15.96 16.11
N ARG A 162 2.76 -15.23 16.61
CA ARG A 162 3.90 -14.76 15.82
C ARG A 162 4.57 -15.85 14.98
N PRO A 163 4.76 -17.10 15.48
CA PRO A 163 5.41 -18.15 14.70
C PRO A 163 4.73 -18.45 13.36
N THR A 164 3.41 -18.29 13.22
CA THR A 164 2.70 -18.53 11.94
C THR A 164 3.11 -17.54 10.86
N TYR A 165 3.38 -16.29 11.23
CA TYR A 165 3.82 -15.25 10.28
C TYR A 165 5.32 -15.32 9.97
N ILE A 166 6.13 -15.79 10.92
CA ILE A 166 7.58 -15.98 10.70
C ILE A 166 7.81 -17.23 9.84
N ARG A 167 7.13 -18.33 10.16
CA ARG A 167 7.15 -19.60 9.41
C ARG A 167 6.02 -19.62 8.37
N CYS A 168 5.94 -18.54 7.59
CA CYS A 168 4.85 -18.32 6.64
C CYS A 168 4.73 -19.41 5.58
N GLU A 169 5.83 -19.98 5.10
CA GLU A 169 5.80 -21.07 4.11
C GLU A 169 5.06 -22.30 4.63
N ALA A 170 5.35 -22.75 5.86
CA ALA A 170 4.64 -23.86 6.48
C ALA A 170 3.14 -23.56 6.65
N THR A 171 2.80 -22.32 7.01
CA THR A 171 1.40 -21.88 7.14
C THR A 171 0.69 -21.87 5.79
N ILE A 172 1.36 -21.39 4.73
CA ILE A 172 0.85 -21.36 3.36
C ILE A 172 0.66 -22.78 2.83
N GLU A 173 1.64 -23.65 3.00
CA GLU A 173 1.59 -25.06 2.59
C GLU A 173 0.43 -25.78 3.28
N GLN A 174 0.27 -25.60 4.60
CA GLN A 174 -0.85 -26.16 5.35
C GLN A 174 -2.20 -25.60 4.87
N THR A 175 -2.24 -24.31 4.51
CA THR A 175 -3.48 -23.63 4.11
C THR A 175 -3.94 -24.01 2.71
N ILE A 176 -3.01 -24.07 1.75
CA ILE A 176 -3.30 -24.44 0.36
C ILE A 176 -3.47 -25.97 0.27
N GLY A 177 -2.68 -26.71 1.05
CA GLY A 177 -2.67 -28.17 1.06
C GLY A 177 -2.41 -28.76 -0.33
N LYS A 178 -3.05 -29.90 -0.61
CA LYS A 178 -3.07 -30.54 -1.93
C LYS A 178 -4.27 -30.08 -2.79
N GLU A 179 -5.02 -29.06 -2.37
CA GLU A 179 -6.24 -28.67 -3.07
C GLU A 179 -5.95 -28.08 -4.46
N LYS A 180 -6.94 -28.17 -5.36
CA LYS A 180 -6.87 -27.51 -6.67
C LYS A 180 -6.78 -25.99 -6.46
N ARG A 181 -5.60 -25.44 -6.72
CA ARG A 181 -5.32 -24.00 -6.67
C ARG A 181 -6.21 -23.22 -7.65
N GLY A 182 -6.41 -21.92 -7.38
CA GLY A 182 -7.18 -21.02 -8.24
C GLY A 182 -8.58 -20.71 -7.69
N VAL A 183 -9.52 -20.35 -8.58
CA VAL A 183 -10.85 -19.83 -8.22
C VAL A 183 -11.63 -20.74 -7.25
N PRO A 184 -11.66 -22.09 -7.40
CA PRO A 184 -12.39 -22.95 -6.46
C PRO A 184 -11.85 -22.87 -5.03
N PHE A 185 -10.51 -22.83 -4.86
CA PHE A 185 -9.87 -22.66 -3.57
C PHE A 185 -10.27 -21.33 -2.92
N PHE A 186 -10.20 -20.22 -3.66
CA PHE A 186 -10.55 -18.90 -3.13
C PHE A 186 -12.05 -18.78 -2.78
N LYS A 187 -12.94 -19.33 -3.60
CA LYS A 187 -14.38 -19.38 -3.30
C LYS A 187 -14.67 -20.14 -1.99
N LYS A 188 -13.95 -21.24 -1.73
CA LYS A 188 -14.09 -22.00 -0.48
C LYS A 188 -13.52 -21.22 0.71
N ARG A 189 -12.32 -20.64 0.57
CA ARG A 189 -11.60 -19.91 1.62
C ARG A 189 -12.35 -18.66 2.10
N TYR A 190 -12.97 -17.93 1.18
CA TYR A 190 -13.67 -16.68 1.49
C TYR A 190 -15.19 -16.84 1.60
N LYS A 191 -15.68 -18.07 1.80
CA LYS A 191 -17.10 -18.29 2.08
C LYS A 191 -17.50 -17.55 3.37
N ASP A 192 -18.63 -16.84 3.32
CA ASP A 192 -19.04 -15.92 4.39
C ASP A 192 -19.54 -16.62 5.67
N PRO A 193 -19.27 -16.03 6.86
CA PRO A 193 -18.37 -14.90 7.09
C PRO A 193 -16.91 -15.38 7.22
N SER A 194 -15.99 -14.81 6.43
CA SER A 194 -14.58 -15.19 6.51
C SER A 194 -13.82 -14.33 7.56
N PRO A 195 -13.23 -14.92 8.61
CA PRO A 195 -12.47 -14.17 9.63
C PRO A 195 -11.34 -13.33 9.04
N ILE A 196 -10.76 -13.79 7.92
CA ILE A 196 -9.69 -13.06 7.23
C ILE A 196 -10.20 -11.76 6.57
N ALA A 197 -11.42 -11.76 6.03
CA ALA A 197 -12.04 -10.57 5.46
C ALA A 197 -12.24 -9.49 6.52
N ILE A 198 -12.65 -9.88 7.72
CA ILE A 198 -12.76 -8.99 8.89
C ILE A 198 -11.39 -8.39 9.23
N SER A 199 -10.36 -9.24 9.31
CA SER A 199 -9.01 -8.79 9.66
C SER A 199 -8.44 -7.79 8.65
N ILE A 200 -8.63 -8.05 7.35
CA ILE A 200 -8.18 -7.17 6.27
C ILE A 200 -8.95 -5.84 6.29
N ASN A 201 -10.26 -5.87 6.57
CA ASN A 201 -11.05 -4.66 6.73
C ASN A 201 -10.58 -3.81 7.93
N ILE A 202 -10.22 -4.45 9.05
CA ILE A 202 -9.64 -3.77 10.22
C ILE A 202 -8.31 -3.09 9.85
N ALA A 203 -7.42 -3.79 9.15
CA ALA A 203 -6.18 -3.22 8.64
C ALA A 203 -6.43 -2.03 7.71
N GLY A 204 -7.33 -2.17 6.74
CA GLY A 204 -7.73 -1.11 5.80
C GLY A 204 -8.28 0.12 6.52
N LYS A 205 -9.21 -0.08 7.47
CA LYS A 205 -9.77 1.00 8.30
C LYS A 205 -8.70 1.71 9.11
N LEU A 206 -7.77 0.98 9.72
CA LEU A 206 -6.67 1.57 10.50
C LEU A 206 -5.81 2.49 9.63
N VAL A 207 -5.32 2.01 8.49
CA VAL A 207 -4.46 2.82 7.61
C VAL A 207 -5.19 4.04 7.06
N ARG A 208 -6.45 3.87 6.63
CA ARG A 208 -7.29 4.99 6.16
C ARG A 208 -7.56 6.02 7.27
N LEU A 209 -7.77 5.57 8.51
CA LEU A 209 -7.96 6.45 9.65
C LEU A 209 -6.69 7.26 9.99
N LEU A 210 -5.52 6.62 9.95
CA LEU A 210 -4.24 7.29 10.16
C LEU A 210 -4.03 8.41 9.14
N LYS A 211 -4.33 8.15 7.85
CA LYS A 211 -4.31 9.16 6.79
C LYS A 211 -5.31 10.29 7.07
N LYS A 212 -6.58 9.96 7.34
CA LYS A 212 -7.63 10.95 7.62
C LYS A 212 -7.30 11.87 8.81
N LYS A 213 -6.60 11.33 9.82
CA LYS A 213 -6.17 12.08 11.01
C LYS A 213 -4.79 12.74 10.86
N ASN A 214 -4.17 12.67 9.67
CA ASN A 214 -2.83 13.19 9.40
C ASN A 214 -1.76 12.69 10.40
N ILE A 215 -1.93 11.47 10.91
CA ILE A 215 -0.97 10.88 11.84
C ILE A 215 0.24 10.39 11.05
N ASN A 216 1.41 10.94 11.35
CA ASN A 216 2.67 10.41 10.84
C ASN A 216 3.18 9.29 11.76
N VAL A 217 3.00 8.03 11.34
CA VAL A 217 3.36 6.88 12.19
C VAL A 217 4.86 6.77 12.44
N TYR A 218 5.72 7.16 11.48
CA TYR A 218 7.17 7.16 11.68
C TYR A 218 7.57 8.10 12.82
N ARG A 219 7.03 9.32 12.82
CA ARG A 219 7.25 10.27 13.92
C ARG A 219 6.68 9.75 15.25
N ALA A 220 5.49 9.16 15.22
CA ALA A 220 4.81 8.67 16.43
C ALA A 220 5.55 7.51 17.13
N ILE A 221 6.34 6.73 16.39
CA ILE A 221 7.15 5.61 16.92
C ILE A 221 8.65 5.94 16.98
N GLY A 222 9.01 7.22 16.78
CA GLY A 222 10.38 7.71 16.89
C GLY A 222 11.33 7.23 15.79
N MET A 223 10.82 6.84 14.62
CA MET A 223 11.66 6.54 13.45
C MET A 223 12.14 7.84 12.81
N LYS A 224 13.43 7.90 12.48
CA LYS A 224 13.98 8.96 11.64
C LYS A 224 13.57 8.69 10.19
N ARG A 225 13.22 9.76 9.46
CA ARG A 225 12.88 9.71 8.03
C ARG A 225 14.12 9.42 7.20
#